data_AF-G6E887-F1
#
_entry.id   AF-G6E887-F1
#
_cell.length_a   1.000
_cell.length_b   1.000
_cell.length_c   1.000
_cell.angle_alpha   90.00
_cell.angle_beta   90.00
_cell.angle_gamma   90.00
#
_symmetry.space_group_name_H-M   'P 1'
#
loop_
_entity.id
_entity.type
_entity.pdbx_description
1 polymer ?
#
loop_
_entity_poly.entity_id
_entity_poly.type
_entity_poly.pdbx_seq_one_letter_code
_entity_poly.pdbx_strand_id
1 'polypeptide(L)'
;MPIINRGGHEAVPAQDMCALFGEILGLTPEVTANYPERSQKRVEADNKRRMAITNPCKVHWRDGLGEMAEAHRAREMSGAG
;
A
#
# COMPACT_ATOMS: atom_id res chain seq x y z
N MET A 1 6.57 -0.97 28.17
CA MET A 1 5.53 -1.20 27.14
C MET A 1 6.12 -2.11 26.06
N PRO A 2 5.46 -3.21 25.65
CA PRO A 2 6.04 -4.10 24.65
C PRO A 2 6.10 -3.44 23.27
N ILE A 3 7.20 -3.66 22.54
CA ILE A 3 7.31 -3.29 21.12
C ILE A 3 6.43 -4.24 20.31
N ILE A 4 5.59 -3.70 19.43
CA ILE A 4 4.72 -4.46 18.53
C ILE A 4 4.82 -3.92 17.11
N ASN A 5 4.72 -4.81 16.11
CA ASN A 5 4.57 -4.41 14.71
C ASN A 5 3.26 -3.61 14.52
N ARG A 6 3.31 -2.58 13.68
CA ARG A 6 2.13 -1.78 13.28
C ARG A 6 2.07 -1.64 11.76
N GLY A 7 1.53 -2.65 11.09
CA GLY A 7 1.16 -2.58 9.67
C GLY A 7 -0.32 -2.90 9.46
N GLY A 8 -0.79 -2.96 8.21
CA GLY A 8 -2.10 -3.51 7.84
C GLY A 8 -2.22 -5.01 8.18
N HIS A 9 -3.39 -5.62 7.98
CA HIS A 9 -3.56 -7.07 8.21
C HIS A 9 -3.52 -7.88 6.91
N GLU A 10 -3.34 -7.20 5.79
CA GLU A 10 -3.32 -7.76 4.44
C GLU A 10 -1.89 -7.73 3.90
N ALA A 11 -1.48 -8.85 3.31
CA ALA A 11 -0.17 -9.01 2.69
C ALA A 11 -0.26 -8.59 1.22
N VAL A 12 0.14 -7.35 0.91
CA VAL A 12 -0.06 -6.77 -0.44
C VAL A 12 1.29 -6.65 -1.18
N PRO A 13 1.47 -7.38 -2.30
CA PRO A 13 2.61 -7.19 -3.21
C PRO A 13 2.64 -5.80 -3.84
N ALA A 14 3.83 -5.25 -4.06
CA ALA A 14 3.98 -3.94 -4.73
C ALA A 14 3.42 -3.97 -6.17
N GLN A 15 3.53 -5.11 -6.86
CA GLN A 15 3.01 -5.34 -8.20
C GLN A 15 1.48 -5.15 -8.26
N ASP A 16 0.77 -5.64 -7.25
CA ASP A 16 -0.69 -5.53 -7.19
C ASP A 16 -1.13 -4.08 -6.94
N MET A 17 -0.34 -3.32 -6.14
CA MET A 17 -0.54 -1.88 -5.99
C MET A 17 -0.31 -1.14 -7.31
N CYS A 18 0.77 -1.48 -8.05
CA CYS A 18 1.03 -0.90 -9.36
C CYS A 18 -0.11 -1.19 -10.35
N ALA A 19 -0.63 -2.41 -10.37
CA ALA A 19 -1.77 -2.78 -11.21
C ALA A 19 -3.03 -1.96 -10.88
N LEU A 20 -3.35 -1.81 -9.58
CA LEU A 20 -4.46 -0.96 -9.13
C LEU A 20 -4.30 0.49 -9.58
N PHE A 21 -3.10 1.06 -9.45
CA PHE A 21 -2.87 2.42 -9.93
C PHE A 21 -2.99 2.53 -11.45
N GLY A 22 -2.57 1.51 -12.19
CA GLY A 22 -2.80 1.42 -13.63
C GLY A 22 -4.29 1.48 -13.99
N GLU A 23 -5.12 0.68 -13.29
CA GLU A 23 -6.57 0.67 -13.45
C GLU A 23 -7.18 2.08 -13.22
N ILE A 24 -6.82 2.73 -12.10
CA ILE A 24 -7.36 4.05 -11.73
C ILE A 24 -6.90 5.14 -12.69
N LEU A 25 -5.62 5.10 -13.10
CA LEU A 25 -5.03 6.14 -13.94
C LEU A 25 -5.32 5.95 -15.43
N GLY A 26 -5.80 4.77 -15.85
CA GLY A 26 -5.97 4.41 -17.26
C GLY A 26 -4.63 4.18 -17.96
N LEU A 27 -3.62 3.67 -17.23
CA LEU A 27 -2.27 3.44 -17.72
C LEU A 27 -1.89 1.96 -17.56
N THR A 28 -1.07 1.44 -18.47
CA THR A 28 -0.48 0.10 -18.32
C THR A 28 0.88 0.24 -17.63
N PRO A 29 1.04 -0.20 -16.37
CA PRO A 29 2.30 -0.07 -15.65
C PRO A 29 3.35 -1.05 -16.19
N GLU A 30 4.55 -0.56 -16.49
CA GLU A 30 5.73 -1.39 -16.73
C GLU A 30 6.48 -1.60 -15.40
N VAL A 31 6.42 -2.81 -14.84
CA VAL A 31 6.99 -3.11 -13.52
C VAL A 31 8.28 -3.93 -13.68
N THR A 32 9.41 -3.30 -13.42
CA THR A 32 10.73 -3.95 -13.40
C THR A 32 11.24 -4.08 -11.98
N ALA A 33 11.48 -5.33 -11.53
CA ALA A 33 12.02 -5.60 -10.22
C ALA A 33 13.55 -5.49 -10.22
N ASN A 34 14.08 -4.35 -9.79
CA ASN A 34 15.51 -4.16 -9.56
C ASN A 34 15.82 -4.24 -8.07
N TYR A 35 16.59 -5.24 -7.67
CA TYR A 35 17.01 -5.46 -6.28
C TYR A 35 18.51 -5.23 -6.16
N PRO A 36 18.96 -4.04 -5.70
CA PRO A 36 20.36 -3.80 -5.39
C PRO A 36 20.93 -4.85 -4.44
N GLU A 37 22.25 -5.05 -4.48
CA GLU A 37 22.92 -5.98 -3.57
C GLU A 37 22.60 -5.59 -2.11
N ARG A 38 22.23 -6.59 -1.28
CA ARG A 38 21.78 -6.43 0.12
C ARG A 38 20.45 -5.70 0.32
N SER A 39 19.67 -5.43 -0.72
CA SER A 39 18.32 -4.88 -0.58
C SER A 39 17.31 -5.90 -0.04
N GLN A 40 16.32 -5.41 0.70
CA GLN A 40 15.19 -6.22 1.13
C GLN A 40 14.15 -6.30 0.01
N LYS A 41 13.94 -7.50 -0.54
CA LYS A 41 13.04 -7.72 -1.68
C LYS A 41 11.56 -7.55 -1.32
N ARG A 42 11.22 -7.95 -0.10
CA ARG A 42 9.87 -7.91 0.47
C ARG A 42 9.96 -7.87 1.98
N VAL A 43 9.05 -7.13 2.60
CA VAL A 43 8.80 -7.17 4.03
C VAL A 43 7.31 -7.32 4.27
N GLU A 44 6.95 -8.23 5.15
CA GLU A 44 5.58 -8.37 5.65
C GLU A 44 5.66 -8.41 7.17
N ALA A 45 4.83 -7.60 7.82
CA ALA A 45 4.80 -7.53 9.26
C ALA A 45 3.92 -8.66 9.82
N ASP A 46 4.45 -9.45 10.76
CA ASP A 46 3.60 -10.31 11.60
C ASP A 46 2.78 -9.42 12.53
N ASN A 47 1.49 -9.27 12.22
CA ASN A 47 0.57 -8.39 12.93
C ASN A 47 -0.35 -9.13 13.91
N LYS A 48 -0.13 -10.42 14.20
CA LYS A 48 -0.98 -11.19 15.13
C LYS A 48 -1.17 -10.48 16.47
N ARG A 49 -0.08 -9.98 17.05
CA ARG A 49 -0.11 -9.27 18.35
C ARG A 49 -0.86 -7.94 18.28
N ARG A 50 -0.70 -7.19 17.19
CA ARG A 50 -1.41 -5.93 16.98
C ARG A 50 -2.91 -6.16 16.80
N MET A 51 -3.28 -7.18 16.03
CA MET A 51 -4.68 -7.55 15.77
C MET A 51 -5.40 -8.02 17.02
N ALA A 52 -4.72 -8.76 17.91
CA ALA A 52 -5.30 -9.17 19.20
C ALA A 52 -5.63 -7.97 20.11
N ILE A 53 -4.94 -6.83 19.94
CA ILE A 53 -5.15 -5.61 20.75
C ILE A 53 -6.19 -4.68 20.10
N THR A 54 -6.19 -4.57 18.77
CA THR A 54 -6.91 -3.52 18.03
C THR A 54 -8.03 -4.03 17.12
N ASN A 55 -8.20 -5.35 17.02
CA ASN A 55 -8.99 -6.02 15.99
C ASN A 55 -8.38 -5.86 14.57
N PRO A 56 -8.88 -6.59 13.55
CA PRO A 56 -8.48 -6.38 12.16
C PRO A 56 -8.72 -4.94 11.68
N CYS A 57 -7.96 -4.50 10.66
CA CYS A 57 -8.26 -3.20 10.04
C CYS A 57 -9.61 -3.29 9.32
N LYS A 58 -10.32 -2.16 9.24
CA LYS A 58 -11.62 -2.08 8.56
C LYS A 58 -11.53 -1.59 7.11
N VAL A 59 -10.43 -0.94 6.76
CA VAL A 59 -10.18 -0.43 5.40
C VAL A 59 -9.40 -1.49 4.65
N HIS A 60 -9.95 -1.95 3.54
CA HIS A 60 -9.28 -2.84 2.61
C HIS A 60 -8.26 -2.06 1.78
N TRP A 61 -7.13 -2.68 1.46
CA TRP A 61 -6.03 -1.97 0.80
C TRP A 61 -6.41 -1.35 -0.56
N ARG A 62 -7.28 -2.00 -1.35
CA ARG A 62 -7.73 -1.47 -2.64
C ARG A 62 -8.54 -0.18 -2.47
N ASP A 63 -9.40 -0.14 -1.46
CA ASP A 63 -10.27 1.01 -1.20
C ASP A 63 -9.40 2.19 -0.73
N GLY A 64 -8.52 1.94 0.24
CA GLY A 64 -7.63 2.99 0.78
C GLY A 64 -6.66 3.56 -0.27
N LEU A 65 -6.06 2.73 -1.11
CA LEU A 65 -5.19 3.21 -2.21
C LEU A 65 -6.01 3.89 -3.32
N GLY A 66 -7.23 3.42 -3.58
CA GLY A 66 -8.16 4.02 -4.53
C GLY A 66 -8.52 5.46 -4.15
N GLU A 67 -9.03 5.64 -2.93
CA GLU A 67 -9.36 6.96 -2.37
C GLU A 67 -8.15 7.90 -2.37
N MET A 68 -6.96 7.37 -2.02
CA MET A 68 -5.71 8.15 -2.04
C MET A 68 -5.36 8.63 -3.46
N ALA A 69 -5.46 7.76 -4.46
CA ALA A 69 -5.14 8.11 -5.85
C ALA A 69 -6.10 9.15 -6.43
N GLU A 70 -7.40 9.02 -6.15
CA GLU A 70 -8.42 10.00 -6.53
C GLU A 70 -8.19 11.35 -5.85
N ALA A 71 -7.89 11.35 -4.54
CA ALA A 71 -7.58 12.57 -3.80
C ALA A 71 -6.32 13.26 -4.35
N HIS A 72 -5.29 12.50 -4.73
CA HIS A 72 -4.10 13.05 -5.37
C HIS A 72 -4.43 13.73 -6.71
N ARG A 73 -5.22 13.07 -7.57
CA ARG A 73 -5.69 13.66 -8.85
C ARG A 73 -6.48 14.94 -8.65
N ALA A 74 -7.39 14.97 -7.66
CA ALA A 74 -8.17 16.16 -7.36
C ALA A 74 -7.29 17.34 -6.94
N ARG A 75 -6.21 17.09 -6.18
CA ARG A 75 -5.25 18.13 -5.77
C ARG A 75 -4.49 18.71 -6.96
N GLU A 76 -4.00 17.87 -7.87
CA GLU A 76 -3.32 18.31 -9.10
C GLU A 76 -4.23 19.19 -9.96
N MET A 77 -5.50 18.81 -10.14
CA MET A 77 -6.47 19.61 -10.91
C MET A 77 -6.81 20.95 -10.25
N SER A 78 -6.67 21.04 -8.93
CA SER A 78 -6.91 22.29 -8.18
C SER A 78 -5.72 23.25 -8.19
N GLY A 79 -4.56 22.86 -8.74
CA GLY A 79 -3.35 23.68 -8.78
C GLY A 79 -2.67 23.92 -7.42
N ALA A 80 -3.06 23.16 -6.39
CA ALA A 80 -2.48 23.20 -5.05
C ALA A 80 -1.33 22.19 -4.93
N GLY A 81 -0.21 22.50 -5.58
CA GLY A 81 1.07 21.79 -5.44
C GLY A 81 1.93 22.36 -4.33
#